data_AF-A0A5N8AHY0-F1
#
_entry.id   AF-A0A5N8AHY0-F1
#
_cell.length_a   1.000
_cell.length_b   1.000
_cell.length_c   1.000
_cell.angle_alpha   90.00
_cell.angle_beta   90.00
_cell.angle_gamma   90.00
#
_symmetry.space_group_name_H-M   'P 1'
#
loop_
_entity.id
_entity.type
_entity.pdbx_description
1 polymer ?
#
loop_
_entity_poly.entity_id
_entity_poly.type
_entity_poly.pdbx_seq_one_letter_code
_entity_poly.pdbx_strand_id
1 'polypeptide(L)'
;MNPTTALYAKTGSVLLALMGLAACMMSPGKFTSSLDIRADRTFTFAYQGEVIVTDLDDMPSSSGDSDSDEETTGDEAVEDSTASVQTALYQQVAMTDEPGEAVDAAAATDENAPDSEEKIVKMQGIAEALMKEEGYRSVRYVGKNKFEIDYRITGKLDHGFIFPFNPDAQAIFPFVAIEMRKDGRVKISAPGFAENSDSKSAAMGGSGKSSAERSGIFTLTTNAEIISQNQEDGATTVPQGKQIQWKITPTTDTAPMAVLKFATGK
;
A
#
# COMPACT_ATOMS: atom_id res chain seq x y z
N MET A 1 -64.81 -2.05 35.86
CA MET A 1 -63.94 -3.23 36.06
C MET A 1 -62.95 -3.27 34.91
N ASN A 2 -61.69 -2.96 35.17
CA ASN A 2 -60.58 -2.97 34.21
C ASN A 2 -59.70 -4.21 34.48
N PRO A 3 -59.20 -4.89 33.43
CA PRO A 3 -58.03 -5.75 33.54
C PRO A 3 -56.79 -5.09 32.89
N THR A 4 -55.89 -4.71 33.78
CA THR A 4 -54.42 -4.81 33.84
C THR A 4 -53.59 -5.33 32.64
N THR A 5 -52.55 -4.53 32.33
CA THR A 5 -51.12 -4.83 32.05
C THR A 5 -50.60 -5.43 30.73
N ALA A 6 -49.68 -4.62 30.15
CA ALA A 6 -48.36 -4.93 29.60
C ALA A 6 -48.24 -5.45 28.16
N LEU A 7 -47.66 -4.61 27.29
CA LEU A 7 -46.46 -5.03 26.55
C LEU A 7 -45.56 -3.80 26.29
N TYR A 8 -44.33 -3.90 26.80
CA TYR A 8 -43.23 -2.97 26.58
C TYR A 8 -42.65 -3.14 25.17
N ALA A 9 -42.24 -2.00 24.60
CA ALA A 9 -41.03 -1.76 23.79
C ALA A 9 -40.55 -2.80 22.76
N LYS A 10 -40.49 -2.39 21.49
CA LYS A 10 -39.36 -2.68 20.60
C LYS A 10 -39.04 -1.46 19.71
N THR A 11 -38.23 -0.56 20.24
CA THR A 11 -37.26 0.20 19.44
C THR A 11 -36.08 -0.70 19.15
N GLY A 12 -35.57 -0.73 17.91
CA GLY A 12 -34.33 -1.42 17.58
C GLY A 12 -33.84 -1.03 16.19
N SER A 13 -32.79 -0.21 16.17
CA SER A 13 -32.06 0.31 15.02
C SER A 13 -31.72 -0.74 13.96
N VAL A 14 -31.93 -0.41 12.68
CA VAL A 14 -31.16 -0.98 11.57
C VAL A 14 -30.21 0.10 11.09
N LEU A 15 -29.06 0.19 11.75
CA LEU A 15 -27.90 0.91 11.23
C LEU A 15 -26.66 0.35 11.93
N LEU A 16 -25.93 -0.54 11.26
CA LEU A 16 -24.46 -0.66 11.27
C LEU A 16 -24.07 -1.94 10.51
N ALA A 17 -23.75 -1.82 9.22
CA ALA A 17 -23.07 -2.87 8.46
C ALA A 17 -22.13 -2.23 7.44
N LEU A 18 -21.21 -1.37 7.91
CA LEU A 18 -20.32 -0.60 7.02
C LEU A 18 -18.91 -0.36 7.56
N MET A 19 -18.44 -1.14 8.53
CA MET A 19 -17.09 -0.95 9.08
C MET A 19 -16.37 -2.29 9.17
N GLY A 20 -15.54 -2.57 8.16
CA GLY A 20 -14.67 -3.74 8.18
C GLY A 20 -13.82 -3.93 6.94
N LEU A 21 -13.58 -2.90 6.11
CA LEU A 21 -12.56 -3.04 5.06
C LEU A 21 -11.19 -2.93 5.73
N ALA A 22 -10.56 -4.08 5.98
CA ALA A 22 -9.19 -4.17 6.45
C ALA A 22 -8.29 -3.53 5.37
N ALA A 23 -7.83 -2.30 5.64
CA ALA A 23 -6.83 -1.67 4.79
C ALA A 23 -5.51 -2.42 5.00
N CYS A 24 -5.12 -3.23 4.02
CA CYS A 24 -3.83 -3.90 3.97
C CYS A 24 -2.71 -2.85 4.07
N MET A 25 -2.06 -2.77 5.23
CA MET A 25 -1.03 -1.78 5.49
C MET A 25 0.33 -2.32 5.03
N MET A 26 0.98 -1.58 4.13
CA MET A 26 2.31 -1.89 3.62
C MET A 26 3.36 -1.01 4.28
N SER A 27 4.54 -1.58 4.51
CA SER A 27 5.66 -0.84 5.08
C SER A 27 7.01 -1.29 4.52
N PRO A 28 8.01 -0.40 4.43
CA PRO A 28 9.32 -0.77 3.94
C PRO A 28 10.15 -1.47 5.03
N GLY A 29 10.78 -2.59 4.67
CA GLY A 29 11.81 -3.27 5.47
C GLY A 29 13.22 -2.78 5.12
N LYS A 30 14.11 -3.67 4.68
CA LYS A 30 15.41 -3.30 4.12
C LYS A 30 15.30 -2.86 2.66
N PHE A 31 15.85 -1.70 2.29
CA PHE A 31 15.71 -1.22 0.92
C PHE A 31 16.82 -0.27 0.44
N THR A 32 16.86 -0.07 -0.87
CA THR A 32 17.47 1.08 -1.54
C THR A 32 16.43 1.73 -2.43
N SER A 33 16.28 3.05 -2.32
CA SER A 33 15.32 3.82 -3.10
C SER A 33 15.99 5.04 -3.73
N SER A 34 15.62 5.36 -4.96
CA SER A 34 16.15 6.51 -5.66
C SER A 34 15.06 7.23 -6.45
N LEU A 35 15.15 8.55 -6.45
CA LEU A 35 14.31 9.43 -7.23
C LEU A 35 15.20 10.36 -8.04
N ASP A 36 15.18 10.19 -9.34
CA ASP A 36 15.76 11.09 -10.30
C ASP A 36 14.65 12.03 -10.79
N ILE A 37 14.75 13.34 -10.55
CA ILE A 37 13.82 14.34 -11.10
C ILE A 37 14.62 15.42 -11.84
N ARG A 38 14.29 15.69 -13.09
CA ARG A 38 14.96 16.70 -13.90
C ARG A 38 14.17 18.01 -13.99
N ALA A 39 14.86 19.09 -14.33
CA ALA A 39 14.30 20.42 -14.54
C ALA A 39 13.22 20.46 -15.63
N ASP A 40 13.27 19.55 -16.60
CA ASP A 40 12.29 19.37 -17.68
C ASP A 40 11.13 18.41 -17.32
N ARG A 41 11.02 18.09 -16.01
CA ARG A 41 10.04 17.19 -15.41
C ARG A 41 10.16 15.73 -15.78
N THR A 42 11.20 15.31 -16.51
CA THR A 42 11.48 13.86 -16.61
C THR A 42 11.82 13.33 -15.23
N PHE A 43 11.31 12.16 -14.89
CA PHE A 43 11.63 11.52 -13.63
C PHE A 43 11.84 10.03 -13.80
N THR A 44 12.61 9.44 -12.91
CA THR A 44 12.69 8.00 -12.70
C THR A 44 12.63 7.74 -11.21
N PHE A 45 11.66 6.95 -10.77
CA PHE A 45 11.62 6.43 -9.41
C PHE A 45 11.99 4.95 -9.43
N ALA A 46 12.84 4.53 -8.50
CA ALA A 46 13.20 3.13 -8.31
C ALA A 46 13.19 2.77 -6.83
N TYR A 47 12.67 1.58 -6.52
CA TYR A 47 12.67 0.99 -5.19
C TYR A 47 13.09 -0.47 -5.33
N GLN A 48 14.12 -0.87 -4.60
CA GLN A 48 14.55 -2.25 -4.50
C GLN A 48 14.64 -2.63 -3.03
N GLY A 49 13.87 -3.61 -2.59
CA GLY A 49 13.91 -4.04 -1.21
C GLY A 49 12.66 -4.77 -0.73
N GLU A 50 12.61 -4.89 0.59
CA GLU A 50 11.58 -5.61 1.31
C GLU A 50 10.34 -4.75 1.54
N VAL A 51 9.17 -5.29 1.24
CA VAL A 51 7.87 -4.74 1.63
C VAL A 51 7.20 -5.71 2.58
N ILE A 52 6.91 -5.24 3.79
CA ILE A 52 6.24 -5.98 4.85
C ILE A 52 4.77 -5.60 4.82
N VAL A 53 3.92 -6.61 4.80
CA VAL A 53 2.47 -6.45 4.82
C VAL A 53 1.93 -6.84 6.19
N THR A 54 1.16 -5.96 6.83
CA THR A 54 0.51 -6.28 8.11
C THR A 54 -0.97 -6.58 7.90
N ASP A 55 -1.55 -7.38 8.81
CA ASP A 55 -2.99 -7.59 8.96
C ASP A 55 -3.67 -8.39 7.82
N LEU A 56 -2.97 -9.40 7.25
CA LEU A 56 -3.56 -10.30 6.25
C LEU A 56 -4.38 -11.48 6.82
N ASP A 57 -4.27 -11.72 8.12
CA ASP A 57 -4.90 -12.87 8.78
C ASP A 57 -6.44 -12.77 8.80
N ASP A 58 -7.00 -11.56 8.57
CA ASP A 58 -8.45 -11.29 8.50
C ASP A 58 -9.02 -11.26 7.06
N MET A 59 -8.23 -11.57 6.03
CA MET A 59 -8.76 -11.62 4.66
C MET A 59 -9.48 -12.97 4.40
N PRO A 60 -10.78 -12.98 4.02
CA PRO A 60 -11.52 -14.22 3.80
C PRO A 60 -10.87 -15.09 2.71
N SER A 61 -10.81 -16.39 2.95
CA SER A 61 -10.37 -17.40 1.99
C SER A 61 -11.51 -17.79 1.07
N SER A 62 -11.21 -17.94 -0.22
CA SER A 62 -12.12 -18.53 -1.19
C SER A 62 -11.58 -19.88 -1.64
N SER A 63 -11.89 -20.92 -0.88
CA SER A 63 -11.82 -22.30 -1.35
C SER A 63 -13.24 -22.71 -1.78
N GLY A 64 -13.56 -22.45 -3.04
CA GLY A 64 -14.77 -22.97 -3.67
C GLY A 64 -14.61 -24.46 -3.92
N ASP A 65 -15.14 -25.28 -3.02
CA ASP A 65 -15.51 -26.66 -3.32
C ASP A 65 -16.92 -26.60 -3.89
N SER A 66 -17.08 -26.96 -5.16
CA SER A 66 -18.38 -26.98 -5.84
C SER A 66 -18.67 -28.39 -6.32
N ASP A 67 -19.15 -29.21 -5.39
CA ASP A 67 -19.93 -30.41 -5.70
C ASP A 67 -21.42 -30.03 -5.54
N SER A 68 -22.11 -29.81 -6.66
CA SER A 68 -23.49 -30.24 -6.86
C SER A 68 -23.92 -30.00 -8.30
N ASP A 69 -24.28 -31.11 -8.92
CA ASP A 69 -25.05 -31.20 -10.16
C ASP A 69 -26.33 -30.34 -10.09
N GLU A 70 -26.61 -29.56 -11.11
CA GLU A 70 -27.92 -29.54 -11.78
C GLU A 70 -27.85 -28.76 -13.10
N GLU A 71 -28.32 -29.42 -14.17
CA GLU A 71 -28.47 -28.80 -15.49
C GLU A 71 -29.61 -27.78 -15.51
N THR A 72 -29.41 -26.65 -16.20
CA THR A 72 -30.40 -26.13 -17.16
C THR A 72 -29.76 -25.13 -18.13
N THR A 73 -30.06 -25.38 -19.39
CA THR A 73 -29.76 -24.66 -20.64
C THR A 73 -30.10 -23.16 -20.67
N GLY A 74 -29.27 -22.36 -21.37
CA GLY A 74 -29.64 -21.02 -21.83
C GLY A 74 -28.47 -20.26 -22.46
N ASP A 75 -28.68 -19.75 -23.66
CA ASP A 75 -27.71 -19.33 -24.68
C ASP A 75 -27.33 -17.83 -24.64
N GLU A 76 -26.23 -17.51 -25.34
CA GLU A 76 -25.72 -16.20 -25.83
C GLU A 76 -25.21 -15.10 -24.87
N ALA A 77 -23.90 -14.82 -25.03
CA ALA A 77 -23.26 -13.54 -25.38
C ALA A 77 -22.07 -13.20 -24.47
N VAL A 78 -20.88 -13.67 -24.87
CA VAL A 78 -19.60 -13.31 -24.25
C VAL A 78 -19.12 -12.00 -24.88
N GLU A 79 -19.36 -10.88 -24.20
CA GLU A 79 -18.64 -9.62 -24.47
C GLU A 79 -17.37 -9.54 -23.59
N ASP A 80 -16.25 -9.33 -24.30
CA ASP A 80 -15.02 -8.63 -23.91
C ASP A 80 -14.41 -8.93 -22.52
N SER A 81 -13.71 -10.07 -22.45
CA SER A 81 -12.77 -10.39 -21.38
C SER A 81 -11.42 -9.68 -21.59
N THR A 82 -11.36 -8.39 -21.28
CA THR A 82 -10.10 -7.66 -21.02
C THR A 82 -10.07 -6.95 -19.65
N ALA A 83 -10.98 -7.33 -18.75
CA ALA A 83 -10.95 -6.88 -17.36
C ALA A 83 -9.68 -7.40 -16.65
N SER A 84 -8.83 -6.45 -16.27
CA SER A 84 -7.52 -6.69 -15.66
C SER A 84 -7.63 -7.43 -14.34
N VAL A 85 -6.60 -8.21 -14.04
CA VAL A 85 -6.46 -9.03 -12.82
C VAL A 85 -6.57 -8.21 -11.53
N GLN A 86 -6.41 -6.89 -11.61
CA GLN A 86 -6.71 -5.96 -10.54
C GLN A 86 -8.17 -6.11 -10.05
N THR A 87 -9.15 -6.25 -10.96
CA THR A 87 -10.58 -6.40 -10.64
C THR A 87 -10.91 -7.69 -9.86
N ALA A 88 -10.14 -8.76 -10.04
CA ALA A 88 -10.35 -10.00 -9.26
C ALA A 88 -10.05 -9.81 -7.77
N LEU A 89 -9.16 -8.87 -7.41
CA LEU A 89 -8.91 -8.48 -6.02
C LEU A 89 -10.08 -7.64 -5.44
N TYR A 90 -10.82 -6.92 -6.30
CA TYR A 90 -11.95 -6.06 -5.91
C TYR A 90 -13.31 -6.77 -5.85
N GLN A 91 -13.54 -7.79 -6.68
CA GLN A 91 -14.90 -8.33 -6.87
C GLN A 91 -15.27 -9.48 -5.91
N GLN A 92 -14.29 -10.03 -5.19
CA GLN A 92 -14.53 -11.10 -4.21
C GLN A 92 -15.24 -10.62 -2.93
N VAL A 93 -15.32 -9.30 -2.70
CA VAL A 93 -15.84 -8.73 -1.43
C VAL A 93 -17.34 -8.37 -1.49
N ALA A 94 -18.05 -8.71 -2.57
CA ALA A 94 -19.45 -8.28 -2.77
C ALA A 94 -20.48 -9.41 -2.96
N MET A 95 -20.11 -10.69 -2.84
CA MET A 95 -21.07 -11.80 -3.01
C MET A 95 -20.74 -12.98 -2.09
N THR A 96 -21.13 -12.92 -0.83
CA THR A 96 -21.69 -14.09 -0.08
C THR A 96 -22.25 -13.60 1.26
N ASP A 97 -23.57 -13.45 1.33
CA ASP A 97 -24.33 -13.49 2.58
C ASP A 97 -24.48 -14.97 2.95
N GLU A 98 -23.69 -15.46 3.90
CA GLU A 98 -24.06 -16.63 4.73
C GLU A 98 -23.35 -16.49 6.10
N PRO A 99 -24.03 -16.73 7.23
CA PRO A 99 -23.48 -16.49 8.56
C PRO A 99 -22.50 -17.62 8.94
N GLY A 100 -21.20 -17.37 8.75
CA GLY A 100 -20.11 -18.23 9.23
C GLY A 100 -19.91 -18.09 10.75
N GLU A 101 -19.85 -19.23 11.43
CA GLU A 101 -19.69 -19.39 12.88
C GLU A 101 -18.40 -18.72 13.39
N ALA A 102 -18.50 -17.96 14.48
CA ALA A 102 -17.35 -17.29 15.09
C ALA A 102 -16.35 -18.32 15.65
N VAL A 103 -15.21 -18.46 14.97
CA VAL A 103 -14.06 -19.21 15.51
C VAL A 103 -13.30 -18.32 16.49
N ASP A 104 -13.01 -18.88 17.67
CA ASP A 104 -12.35 -18.21 18.79
C ASP A 104 -11.03 -17.52 18.36
N ALA A 105 -11.02 -16.20 18.44
CA ALA A 105 -9.87 -15.34 18.24
C ALA A 105 -8.94 -15.41 19.47
N ALA A 106 -8.06 -16.41 19.51
CA ALA A 106 -6.92 -16.43 20.43
C ALA A 106 -5.82 -17.44 20.02
N ALA A 107 -5.44 -17.49 18.75
CA ALA A 107 -4.15 -18.07 18.38
C ALA A 107 -3.14 -16.92 18.26
N ALA A 108 -2.29 -16.76 19.27
CA ALA A 108 -1.05 -16.02 19.09
C ALA A 108 -0.27 -16.74 17.99
N THR A 109 -0.29 -16.19 16.77
CA THR A 109 0.48 -16.69 15.64
C THR A 109 1.95 -16.63 16.03
N ASP A 110 2.58 -17.80 16.17
CA ASP A 110 4.02 -17.89 16.29
C ASP A 110 4.62 -17.31 14.99
N GLU A 111 5.21 -16.13 15.09
CA GLU A 111 5.87 -15.41 13.98
C GLU A 111 7.04 -16.20 13.36
N ASN A 112 7.45 -17.32 13.97
CA ASN A 112 8.44 -18.25 13.46
C ASN A 112 7.84 -19.57 12.94
N ALA A 113 6.53 -19.80 13.06
CA ALA A 113 5.89 -20.92 12.41
C ALA A 113 6.00 -20.75 10.88
N PRO A 114 6.21 -21.85 10.13
CA PRO A 114 6.17 -21.79 8.67
C PRO A 114 4.76 -21.36 8.21
N ASP A 115 4.71 -20.58 7.13
CA ASP A 115 3.43 -20.21 6.51
C ASP A 115 2.70 -21.46 6.00
N SER A 116 1.37 -21.48 6.14
CA SER A 116 0.55 -22.55 5.55
C SER A 116 0.62 -22.53 4.01
N GLU A 117 0.37 -23.67 3.37
CA GLU A 117 0.34 -23.76 1.91
C GLU A 117 -0.68 -22.79 1.30
N GLU A 118 -1.86 -22.66 1.92
CA GLU A 118 -2.89 -21.71 1.51
C GLU A 118 -2.40 -20.25 1.53
N LYS A 119 -1.70 -19.86 2.61
CA LYS A 119 -1.11 -18.52 2.73
C LYS A 119 -0.03 -18.31 1.67
N ILE A 120 0.82 -19.31 1.42
CA ILE A 120 1.85 -19.23 0.38
C ILE A 120 1.21 -18.98 -0.99
N VAL A 121 0.19 -19.76 -1.35
CA VAL A 121 -0.53 -19.62 -2.64
C VAL A 121 -1.16 -18.24 -2.77
N LYS A 122 -1.82 -17.74 -1.71
CA LYS A 122 -2.42 -16.40 -1.67
C LYS A 122 -1.38 -15.30 -1.88
N MET A 123 -0.25 -15.37 -1.18
CA MET A 123 0.83 -14.38 -1.29
C MET A 123 1.50 -14.43 -2.66
N GLN A 124 1.65 -15.62 -3.24
CA GLN A 124 2.12 -15.78 -4.62
C GLN A 124 1.15 -15.14 -5.62
N GLY A 125 -0.16 -15.31 -5.44
CA GLY A 125 -1.18 -14.64 -6.26
C GLY A 125 -1.08 -13.11 -6.21
N ILE A 126 -0.81 -12.53 -5.03
CA ILE A 126 -0.55 -11.09 -4.88
C ILE A 126 0.72 -10.69 -5.65
N ALA A 127 1.80 -11.46 -5.54
CA ALA A 127 3.03 -11.19 -6.29
C ALA A 127 2.78 -11.22 -7.81
N GLU A 128 2.03 -12.20 -8.30
CA GLU A 128 1.66 -12.32 -9.71
C GLU A 128 0.77 -11.18 -10.20
N ALA A 129 -0.13 -10.69 -9.35
CA ALA A 129 -0.95 -9.53 -9.67
C ALA A 129 -0.10 -8.25 -9.76
N LEU A 130 0.75 -7.98 -8.76
CA LEU A 130 1.65 -6.83 -8.79
C LEU A 130 2.62 -6.85 -9.98
N MET A 131 3.05 -8.04 -10.41
CA MET A 131 3.89 -8.20 -11.61
C MET A 131 3.21 -7.77 -12.92
N LYS A 132 1.89 -7.58 -12.94
CA LYS A 132 1.15 -7.07 -14.11
C LYS A 132 1.10 -5.55 -14.15
N GLU A 133 1.45 -4.89 -13.05
CA GLU A 133 1.43 -3.44 -12.94
C GLU A 133 2.71 -2.81 -13.50
N GLU A 134 2.55 -1.66 -14.15
CA GLU A 134 3.66 -0.92 -14.72
C GLU A 134 4.71 -0.56 -13.66
N GLY A 135 5.98 -0.78 -14.03
CA GLY A 135 7.12 -0.50 -13.17
C GLY A 135 7.55 -1.64 -12.24
N TYR A 136 6.71 -2.62 -11.92
CA TYR A 136 7.14 -3.81 -11.18
C TYR A 136 7.97 -4.73 -12.07
N ARG A 137 9.28 -4.82 -11.80
CA ARG A 137 10.22 -5.67 -12.55
C ARG A 137 10.38 -7.05 -11.93
N SER A 138 10.21 -7.16 -10.61
CA SER A 138 10.18 -8.41 -9.86
C SER A 138 9.37 -8.22 -8.58
N VAL A 139 8.54 -9.20 -8.24
CA VAL A 139 7.86 -9.32 -6.94
C VAL A 139 7.92 -10.77 -6.51
N ARG A 140 8.42 -11.02 -5.30
CA ARG A 140 8.62 -12.38 -4.81
C ARG A 140 8.23 -12.47 -3.35
N TYR A 141 7.33 -13.40 -3.03
CA TYR A 141 7.03 -13.71 -1.62
C TYR A 141 8.22 -14.44 -0.99
N VAL A 142 8.69 -13.96 0.16
CA VAL A 142 9.85 -14.53 0.87
C VAL A 142 9.52 -15.07 2.26
N GLY A 143 8.22 -15.25 2.55
CA GLY A 143 7.73 -15.70 3.85
C GLY A 143 7.54 -14.56 4.83
N LYS A 144 6.93 -14.84 5.99
CA LYS A 144 6.78 -13.88 7.10
C LYS A 144 6.11 -12.56 6.67
N ASN A 145 5.10 -12.65 5.79
CA ASN A 145 4.37 -11.51 5.23
C ASN A 145 5.25 -10.49 4.49
N LYS A 146 6.39 -10.95 3.94
CA LYS A 146 7.35 -10.09 3.26
C LYS A 146 7.43 -10.39 1.77
N PHE A 147 7.47 -9.34 0.97
CA PHE A 147 7.80 -9.36 -0.44
C PHE A 147 9.18 -8.77 -0.67
N GLU A 148 9.93 -9.34 -1.60
CA GLU A 148 11.11 -8.72 -2.20
C GLU A 148 10.70 -8.12 -3.55
N ILE A 149 10.88 -6.80 -3.70
CA ILE A 149 10.39 -6.02 -4.83
C ILE A 149 11.56 -5.33 -5.54
N ASP A 150 11.58 -5.39 -6.87
CA ASP A 150 12.33 -4.48 -7.76
C ASP A 150 11.30 -3.69 -8.57
N TYR A 151 11.17 -2.40 -8.27
CA TYR A 151 10.29 -1.47 -8.93
C TYR A 151 11.10 -0.36 -9.59
N ARG A 152 10.76 0.00 -10.83
CA ARG A 152 11.32 1.14 -11.55
C ARG A 152 10.33 1.69 -12.56
N ILE A 153 10.00 2.97 -12.43
CA ILE A 153 9.15 3.68 -13.39
C ILE A 153 9.84 4.96 -13.87
N THR A 154 9.68 5.26 -15.15
CA THR A 154 10.18 6.49 -15.77
C THR A 154 9.03 7.19 -16.49
N GLY A 155 8.97 8.52 -16.39
CA GLY A 155 7.94 9.29 -17.06
C GLY A 155 8.21 10.79 -17.07
N LYS A 156 7.17 11.57 -17.32
CA LYS A 156 7.16 13.03 -17.11
C LYS A 156 6.15 13.37 -16.02
N LEU A 157 6.56 14.21 -15.07
CA LEU A 157 5.67 14.71 -14.02
C LEU A 157 4.73 15.78 -14.60
N ASP A 158 3.53 15.35 -14.97
CA ASP A 158 2.37 16.21 -15.26
C ASP A 158 1.34 16.19 -14.12
N HIS A 159 1.27 15.08 -13.38
CA HIS A 159 0.47 14.87 -12.17
C HIS A 159 1.36 14.50 -10.98
N GLY A 160 0.74 14.35 -9.81
CA GLY A 160 1.42 13.78 -8.65
C GLY A 160 1.76 12.30 -8.87
N PHE A 161 2.76 11.82 -8.15
CA PHE A 161 3.16 10.41 -8.14
C PHE A 161 3.22 9.92 -6.70
N ILE A 162 2.69 8.73 -6.44
CA ILE A 162 2.77 8.07 -5.14
C ILE A 162 3.20 6.63 -5.33
N PHE A 163 4.02 6.13 -4.42
CA PHE A 163 4.44 4.75 -4.39
C PHE A 163 4.45 4.21 -2.95
N PRO A 164 3.94 2.99 -2.69
CA PRO A 164 3.10 2.22 -3.61
C PRO A 164 1.75 2.93 -3.84
N PHE A 165 1.16 2.75 -5.02
CA PHE A 165 -0.23 3.15 -5.27
C PHE A 165 -1.13 1.95 -4.99
N ASN A 166 -2.10 2.14 -4.09
CA ASN A 166 -3.16 1.16 -3.87
C ASN A 166 -4.51 1.89 -4.01
N PRO A 167 -5.23 1.72 -5.12
CA PRO A 167 -6.51 2.38 -5.33
C PRO A 167 -7.64 1.89 -4.40
N ASP A 168 -7.50 0.70 -3.80
CA ASP A 168 -8.48 0.08 -2.89
C ASP A 168 -8.38 0.60 -1.47
N ALA A 169 -7.17 1.00 -1.07
CA ALA A 169 -6.87 1.32 0.30
C ALA A 169 -7.60 2.61 0.70
N GLN A 170 -8.60 2.48 1.58
CA GLN A 170 -9.32 3.62 2.15
C GLN A 170 -8.39 4.59 2.92
N ALA A 171 -7.17 4.15 3.27
CA ALA A 171 -6.09 5.00 3.74
C ALA A 171 -4.79 4.69 2.96
N ILE A 172 -4.31 5.66 2.15
CA ILE A 172 -3.05 5.56 1.41
C ILE A 172 -1.92 6.16 2.27
N PHE A 173 -1.04 5.30 2.81
CA PHE A 173 0.23 5.72 3.40
C PHE A 173 1.38 5.41 2.44
N PRO A 174 1.77 6.36 1.56
CA PRO A 174 2.79 6.09 0.56
C PRO A 174 4.19 6.03 1.20
N PHE A 175 5.08 5.27 0.59
CA PHE A 175 6.51 5.36 0.91
C PHE A 175 7.09 6.66 0.39
N VAL A 176 6.71 7.05 -0.83
CA VAL A 176 7.11 8.29 -1.48
C VAL A 176 5.89 8.97 -2.12
N ALA A 177 5.79 10.28 -1.92
CA ALA A 177 4.81 11.15 -2.56
C ALA A 177 5.51 12.33 -3.23
N ILE A 178 5.11 12.60 -4.48
CA ILE A 178 5.55 13.71 -5.29
C ILE A 178 4.32 14.56 -5.60
N GLU A 179 4.27 15.77 -5.05
CA GLU A 179 3.14 16.70 -5.21
C GLU A 179 3.53 17.88 -6.09
N MET A 180 2.89 17.98 -7.25
CA MET A 180 3.02 19.11 -8.17
C MET A 180 2.27 20.34 -7.63
N ARG A 181 2.85 21.53 -7.78
CA ARG A 181 2.24 22.82 -7.42
C ARG A 181 2.06 23.69 -8.67
N LYS A 182 1.02 24.54 -8.66
CA LYS A 182 0.65 25.41 -9.81
C LYS A 182 1.72 26.44 -10.18
N ASP A 183 2.64 26.74 -9.27
CA ASP A 183 3.71 27.72 -9.46
C ASP A 183 5.03 27.10 -9.98
N GLY A 184 4.98 25.85 -10.46
CA GLY A 184 6.14 25.14 -11.00
C GLY A 184 7.04 24.51 -9.94
N ARG A 185 6.63 24.53 -8.67
CA ARG A 185 7.29 23.77 -7.61
C ARG A 185 6.78 22.33 -7.56
N VAL A 186 7.64 21.44 -7.07
CA VAL A 186 7.29 20.07 -6.72
C VAL A 186 7.77 19.78 -5.31
N LYS A 187 6.91 19.22 -4.46
CA LYS A 187 7.27 18.75 -3.13
C LYS A 187 7.48 17.24 -3.20
N ILE A 188 8.65 16.80 -2.78
CA ILE A 188 8.98 15.40 -2.54
C ILE A 188 8.88 15.15 -1.04
N SER A 189 8.15 14.11 -0.64
CA SER A 189 8.10 13.62 0.72
C SER A 189 8.18 12.11 0.71
N ALA A 190 8.95 11.52 1.61
CA ALA A 190 9.04 10.08 1.77
C ALA A 190 8.52 9.62 3.15
N PRO A 191 7.21 9.73 3.42
CA PRO A 191 6.67 9.53 4.76
C PRO A 191 6.83 8.09 5.26
N GLY A 192 6.77 7.08 4.39
CA GLY A 192 7.02 5.69 4.80
C GLY A 192 8.47 5.41 5.23
N PHE A 193 9.39 6.37 5.06
CA PHE A 193 10.79 6.27 5.49
C PHE A 193 11.06 6.89 6.86
N ALA A 194 10.03 7.29 7.61
CA ALA A 194 10.18 7.74 9.00
C ALA A 194 9.10 7.13 9.91
N GLU A 195 9.30 7.31 11.21
CA GLU A 195 8.29 7.02 12.21
C GLU A 195 7.17 8.08 12.13
N ASN A 196 5.93 7.63 11.95
CA ASN A 196 4.79 8.53 11.81
C ASN A 196 4.40 9.13 13.16
N SER A 197 5.08 10.19 13.62
CA SER A 197 4.69 10.91 14.85
C SER A 197 3.36 11.68 14.71
N ASP A 198 2.96 12.04 13.49
CA ASP A 198 1.76 12.87 13.22
C ASP A 198 0.53 12.09 12.73
N SER A 199 0.63 10.78 12.53
CA SER A 199 -0.55 9.99 12.20
C SER A 199 -1.30 9.64 13.48
N LYS A 200 -2.55 10.08 13.60
CA LYS A 200 -3.51 9.60 14.61
C LYS A 200 -3.75 8.06 14.55
N SER A 201 -2.99 7.32 13.73
CA SER A 201 -2.96 5.85 13.69
C SER A 201 -2.42 5.23 14.98
N ALA A 202 -1.57 5.96 15.74
CA ALA A 202 -1.13 5.52 17.06
C ALA A 202 -2.30 5.40 18.07
N ALA A 203 -3.44 6.05 17.80
CA ALA A 203 -4.65 5.94 18.62
C ALA A 203 -5.51 4.70 18.30
N MET A 204 -5.17 3.93 17.26
CA MET A 204 -5.90 2.73 16.83
C MET A 204 -5.15 1.41 17.10
N GLY A 205 -4.24 1.38 18.08
CA GLY A 205 -3.74 0.12 18.67
C GLY A 205 -2.86 -0.77 17.77
N GLY A 206 -2.56 -0.36 16.53
CA GLY A 206 -1.65 -1.07 15.63
C GLY A 206 -0.21 -0.99 16.15
N SER A 207 0.25 -2.08 16.75
CA SER A 207 1.57 -2.16 17.37
C SER A 207 2.69 -1.83 16.38
N GLY A 208 3.57 -0.90 16.76
CA GLY A 208 4.71 -0.37 15.99
C GLY A 208 5.84 -1.35 15.65
N LYS A 209 5.53 -2.59 15.25
CA LYS A 209 6.53 -3.61 14.86
C LYS A 209 7.08 -3.39 13.45
N SER A 210 6.29 -2.81 12.55
CA SER A 210 6.68 -2.51 11.16
C SER A 210 7.87 -1.53 11.07
N SER A 211 8.10 -0.69 12.09
CA SER A 211 9.22 0.26 12.12
C SER A 211 10.59 -0.41 12.38
N ALA A 212 10.61 -1.57 13.05
CA ALA A 212 11.85 -2.17 13.58
C ALA A 212 12.80 -2.69 12.48
N GLU A 213 12.26 -3.10 11.34
CA GLU A 213 13.05 -3.61 10.21
C GLU A 213 13.37 -2.56 9.15
N ARG A 214 12.80 -1.35 9.27
CA ARG A 214 12.97 -0.28 8.29
C ARG A 214 14.41 0.23 8.28
N SER A 215 15.15 -0.08 7.23
CA SER A 215 16.49 0.47 7.04
C SER A 215 16.87 0.54 5.58
N GLY A 216 17.46 1.66 5.17
CA GLY A 216 17.82 1.83 3.77
C GLY A 216 18.45 3.16 3.46
N ILE A 217 18.60 3.42 2.17
CA ILE A 217 19.04 4.70 1.63
C ILE A 217 17.94 5.22 0.71
N PHE A 218 17.60 6.50 0.85
CA PHE A 218 16.83 7.22 -0.16
C PHE A 218 17.70 8.31 -0.79
N THR A 219 17.78 8.31 -2.12
CA THR A 219 18.60 9.26 -2.88
C THR A 219 17.73 10.09 -3.81
N LEU A 220 17.81 11.42 -3.71
CA LEU A 220 17.26 12.35 -4.70
C LEU A 220 18.39 12.90 -5.57
N THR A 221 18.30 12.69 -6.88
CA THR A 221 19.19 13.32 -7.86
C THR A 221 18.38 14.30 -8.71
N THR A 222 18.91 15.50 -8.93
CA THR A 222 18.22 16.52 -9.73
C THR A 222 19.15 17.55 -10.36
N ASN A 223 18.75 18.10 -11.52
CA ASN A 223 19.31 19.34 -12.06
C ASN A 223 18.31 20.52 -11.98
N ALA A 224 17.18 20.34 -11.30
CA ALA A 224 16.25 21.42 -10.96
C ALA A 224 16.80 22.26 -9.81
N GLU A 225 16.22 23.45 -9.62
CA GLU A 225 16.56 24.30 -8.48
C GLU A 225 16.05 23.65 -7.18
N ILE A 226 16.93 23.44 -6.20
CA ILE A 226 16.54 22.98 -4.87
C ILE A 226 16.13 24.20 -4.05
N ILE A 227 14.84 24.29 -3.71
CA ILE A 227 14.28 25.39 -2.90
C ILE A 227 14.48 25.14 -1.41
N SER A 228 14.24 23.89 -0.97
CA SER A 228 14.42 23.49 0.43
C SER A 228 14.61 21.98 0.53
N GLN A 229 15.27 21.52 1.59
CA GLN A 229 15.54 20.11 1.88
C GLN A 229 15.86 19.95 3.38
N ASN A 230 15.77 18.74 3.94
CA ASN A 230 15.97 18.48 5.38
C ASN A 230 17.11 17.51 5.73
N GLN A 231 18.02 17.21 4.81
CA GLN A 231 19.26 16.47 5.05
C GLN A 231 20.35 17.44 5.55
N GLU A 232 21.03 17.08 6.64
CA GLU A 232 21.97 17.95 7.36
C GLU A 232 23.20 18.35 6.53
N ASP A 233 23.80 17.39 5.82
CA ASP A 233 24.95 17.63 4.93
C ASP A 233 24.57 18.37 3.65
N GLY A 234 23.27 18.40 3.32
CA GLY A 234 22.71 19.05 2.15
C GLY A 234 23.04 18.34 0.83
N ALA A 235 23.05 19.12 -0.25
CA ALA A 235 23.21 18.59 -1.60
C ALA A 235 24.67 18.57 -2.04
N THR A 236 25.12 17.42 -2.55
CA THR A 236 26.43 17.25 -3.17
C THR A 236 26.36 17.43 -4.68
N THR A 237 27.45 17.89 -5.31
CA THR A 237 27.53 18.00 -6.78
C THR A 237 27.93 16.68 -7.39
N VAL A 238 27.17 16.23 -8.39
CA VAL A 238 27.44 15.02 -9.21
C VAL A 238 27.37 15.39 -10.69
N PRO A 239 27.88 14.57 -11.63
CA PRO A 239 27.83 14.87 -13.07
C PRO A 239 26.41 15.17 -13.59
N GLN A 240 25.40 14.51 -13.03
CA GLN A 240 23.99 14.70 -13.39
C GLN A 240 23.31 15.90 -12.69
N GLY A 241 24.02 16.68 -11.88
CA GLY A 241 23.49 17.85 -11.16
C GLY A 241 23.81 17.82 -9.67
N LYS A 242 22.77 17.76 -8.85
CA LYS A 242 22.82 17.70 -7.38
C LYS A 242 22.25 16.39 -6.89
N GLN A 243 22.84 15.86 -5.80
CA GLN A 243 22.37 14.66 -5.14
C GLN A 243 22.22 14.91 -3.63
N ILE A 244 21.09 14.50 -3.07
CA ILE A 244 20.82 14.49 -1.63
C ILE A 244 20.57 13.03 -1.23
N GLN A 245 21.19 12.57 -0.15
CA GLN A 245 21.08 11.19 0.30
C GLN A 245 20.68 11.14 1.77
N TRP A 246 19.56 10.49 2.06
CA TRP A 246 19.10 10.23 3.42
C TRP A 246 19.41 8.78 3.78
N LYS A 247 20.06 8.58 4.93
CA LYS A 247 20.19 7.26 5.55
C LYS A 247 18.99 7.04 6.47
N ILE A 248 18.30 5.93 6.26
CA ILE A 248 17.09 5.55 6.98
C ILE A 248 17.42 4.41 7.94
N THR A 249 17.03 4.61 9.20
CA THR A 249 17.16 3.67 10.31
C THR A 249 15.80 3.50 11.00
N PRO A 250 15.64 2.47 11.84
CA PRO A 250 14.43 2.32 12.64
C PRO A 250 14.10 3.52 13.55
N THR A 251 15.10 4.37 13.83
CA THR A 251 15.00 5.57 14.68
C THR A 251 14.93 6.87 13.87
N THR A 252 14.59 6.79 12.58
CA THR A 252 14.44 8.00 11.73
C THR A 252 13.07 8.61 11.99
N ASP A 253 13.03 9.74 12.69
CA ASP A 253 11.76 10.39 13.10
C ASP A 253 11.23 11.40 12.08
N THR A 254 12.10 11.98 11.26
CA THR A 254 11.72 12.97 10.25
C THR A 254 11.84 12.38 8.85
N ALA A 255 10.73 12.35 8.13
CA ALA A 255 10.68 11.86 6.75
C ALA A 255 11.60 12.67 5.84
N PRO A 256 12.33 12.05 4.90
CA PRO A 256 13.03 12.77 3.83
C PRO A 256 12.08 13.71 3.09
N MET A 257 12.47 14.97 2.96
CA MET A 257 11.68 16.00 2.31
C MET A 257 12.56 16.94 1.48
N ALA A 258 12.07 17.29 0.29
CA ALA A 258 12.66 18.32 -0.55
C ALA A 258 11.58 19.08 -1.33
N VAL A 259 11.85 20.33 -1.66
CA VAL A 259 11.06 21.12 -2.62
C VAL A 259 11.99 21.52 -3.74
N LEU A 260 11.60 21.19 -4.97
CA LEU A 260 12.30 21.62 -6.17
C LEU A 260 11.46 22.63 -6.94
N LYS A 261 12.11 23.41 -7.79
CA LYS A 261 11.46 24.27 -8.78
C LYS A 261 11.95 23.91 -10.17
N PHE A 262 11.00 23.59 -11.05
CA PHE A 262 11.31 23.27 -12.44
C PHE A 262 11.75 24.51 -13.21
N ALA A 263 12.47 24.29 -14.30
CA ALA A 263 12.74 25.36 -15.24
C ALA A 263 11.42 25.90 -15.79
N THR A 264 11.27 27.22 -15.84
CA THR A 264 10.21 27.84 -16.63
C THR A 264 10.57 27.62 -18.10
N GLY A 265 9.68 26.98 -18.86
CA GLY A 265 9.85 26.85 -20.31
C GLY A 265 10.03 28.23 -20.91
N LYS A 266 11.10 28.41 -21.68
CA LYS A 266 11.20 29.53 -22.63
C LYS A 266 10.32 29.24 -23.83
#